data_AF-A0A2S9GHJ3-F1
#
_entry.id   AF-A0A2S9GHJ3-F1
#
_cell.length_a   1.000
_cell.length_b   1.000
_cell.length_c   1.000
_cell.angle_alpha   90.00
_cell.angle_beta   90.00
_cell.angle_gamma   90.00
#
_symmetry.space_group_name_H-M   'P 1'
#
loop_
_entity.id
_entity.type
_entity.pdbx_description
1 polymer ?
#
loop_
_entity_poly.entity_id
_entity_poly.type
_entity_poly.pdbx_seq_one_letter_code
_entity_poly.pdbx_strand_id
1 'polypeptide(L)'
;ALSLSAIAARAGTTTAAIYRRWSGKVHLVHEAVLTSDEMFTPSGSGDVRQDIRAMVETTRAMFDRPEVRVALPGLIADTVADPEV
;
A
#
# COMPACT_ATOMS: atom_id res chain seq x y z
N ALA A 1 -14.83 -6.95 9.34
CA ALA A 1 -13.57 -6.23 9.60
C ALA A 1 -12.41 -7.06 9.09
N LEU A 2 -11.39 -6.44 8.48
CA LEU A 2 -10.17 -7.13 8.06
C LEU A 2 -9.34 -7.47 9.32
N SER A 3 -9.28 -8.74 9.69
CA SER A 3 -8.44 -9.23 10.80
C SER A 3 -7.32 -10.13 10.28
N LEU A 4 -6.20 -10.21 11.00
CA LEU A 4 -5.10 -11.12 10.65
C LEU A 4 -5.53 -12.59 10.67
N SER A 5 -6.48 -12.96 11.53
CA SER A 5 -7.06 -14.31 11.54
C SER A 5 -7.87 -14.62 10.28
N ALA A 6 -8.68 -13.67 9.79
CA ALA A 6 -9.42 -13.82 8.54
C ALA A 6 -8.47 -13.87 7.33
N ILE A 7 -7.39 -13.08 7.35
CA ILE A 7 -6.34 -13.13 6.32
C ILE A 7 -5.65 -14.50 6.34
N ALA A 8 -5.23 -14.98 7.51
CA ALA A 8 -4.56 -16.27 7.66
C ALA A 8 -5.43 -17.43 7.15
N ALA A 9 -6.71 -17.46 7.53
CA ALA A 9 -7.67 -18.46 7.07
C ALA A 9 -7.82 -18.45 5.55
N ARG A 10 -7.96 -17.27 4.93
CA ARG A 10 -8.12 -17.13 3.47
C ARG A 10 -6.83 -17.46 2.71
N ALA A 11 -5.66 -17.21 3.30
CA ALA A 11 -4.36 -17.52 2.71
C ALA A 11 -3.88 -18.95 3.01
N GLY A 12 -4.66 -19.78 3.72
CA GLY A 12 -4.27 -21.15 4.08
C GLY A 12 -3.06 -21.21 5.02
N THR A 13 -2.89 -20.20 5.88
CA THR A 13 -1.72 -20.07 6.77
C THR A 13 -2.16 -19.75 8.21
N THR A 14 -1.19 -19.46 9.09
CA THR A 14 -1.45 -19.06 10.49
C THR A 14 -1.06 -17.60 10.74
N THR A 15 -1.70 -16.97 11.73
CA THR A 15 -1.34 -15.62 12.18
C THR A 15 0.13 -15.54 12.60
N ALA A 16 0.68 -16.60 13.21
CA ALA A 16 2.09 -16.68 13.58
C ALA A 16 3.03 -16.66 12.35
N ALA A 17 2.63 -17.31 11.25
CA ALA A 17 3.39 -17.25 10.00
C ALA A 17 3.37 -15.86 9.37
N ILE A 18 2.25 -15.15 9.47
CA ILE A 18 2.14 -13.75 9.05
C ILE A 18 3.06 -12.86 9.88
N TYR A 19 3.00 -12.95 11.22
CA TYR A 19 3.85 -12.14 12.10
C TYR A 19 5.36 -12.37 11.91
N ARG A 20 5.78 -13.57 11.45
CA ARG A 20 7.19 -13.82 11.12
C ARG A 20 7.70 -12.99 9.95
N ARG A 21 6.82 -12.59 9.03
CA ARG A 21 7.19 -11.85 7.81
C ARG A 21 6.81 -10.38 7.87
N TRP A 22 5.75 -10.03 8.60
CA TRP A 22 5.31 -8.65 8.77
C TRP A 22 5.15 -8.33 10.26
N SER A 23 5.71 -7.20 10.69
CA SER A 23 5.60 -6.71 12.07
C SER A 23 4.17 -6.39 12.49
N GLY A 24 3.25 -6.17 11.55
CA GLY A 24 1.85 -5.89 11.84
C GLY A 24 0.94 -5.87 10.62
N LYS A 25 -0.36 -5.69 10.86
CA LYS A 25 -1.42 -5.65 9.83
C LYS A 25 -1.19 -4.50 8.83
N VAL A 26 -0.79 -3.33 9.32
CA VAL A 26 -0.47 -2.15 8.49
C VAL A 26 0.63 -2.47 7.49
N HIS A 27 1.74 -3.07 7.95
CA HIS A 27 2.86 -3.41 7.08
C HIS A 27 2.49 -4.45 6.01
N LEU A 28 1.72 -5.49 6.40
CA LEU A 28 1.19 -6.47 5.46
C LEU A 28 0.28 -5.84 4.39
N VAL A 29 -0.65 -4.98 4.81
CA VAL A 29 -1.59 -4.33 3.88
C VAL A 29 -0.86 -3.37 2.96
N HIS A 30 0.10 -2.61 3.49
CA HIS A 30 0.93 -1.71 2.72
C HIS A 30 1.70 -2.46 1.62
N GLU A 31 2.42 -3.54 1.95
CA GLU A 31 3.16 -4.33 0.95
C GLU A 31 2.24 -4.99 -0.09
N ALA A 32 1.05 -5.44 0.31
CA ALA A 32 0.10 -6.09 -0.60
C ALA A 32 -0.58 -5.11 -1.58
N VAL A 33 -0.70 -3.84 -1.20
CA VAL A 33 -1.49 -2.83 -1.94
C VAL A 33 -0.58 -1.85 -2.67
N LEU A 34 0.53 -1.45 -2.06
CA LEU A 34 1.49 -0.47 -2.56
C LEU A 34 2.81 -1.19 -2.89
N THR A 35 2.83 -1.88 -4.02
CA THR A 35 4.02 -2.58 -4.53
C THR A 35 5.10 -1.58 -4.95
N SER A 36 6.36 -1.85 -4.61
CA SER A 36 7.51 -0.94 -4.81
C SER A 36 7.89 -0.67 -6.27
N ASP A 37 7.38 -1.44 -7.22
CA ASP A 37 7.67 -1.27 -8.66
C ASP A 37 6.98 -0.06 -9.31
N GLU A 38 6.08 0.64 -8.59
CA GLU A 38 5.29 1.74 -9.15
C GLU A 38 5.85 3.13 -8.84
N MET A 39 7.11 3.23 -8.41
CA MET A 39 7.73 4.54 -8.17
C MET A 39 8.00 5.25 -9.50
N PHE A 40 7.47 6.47 -9.60
CA PHE A 40 7.69 7.36 -10.75
C PHE A 40 9.18 7.51 -11.05
N THR A 41 9.58 7.19 -12.27
CA THR A 41 10.91 7.49 -12.79
C THR A 41 10.78 8.66 -13.77
N PRO A 42 11.44 9.81 -13.53
CA PRO A 42 11.42 10.94 -14.46
C PRO A 42 11.85 10.51 -15.86
N SER A 43 11.24 11.13 -16.87
CA SER A 43 11.54 10.84 -18.28
C SER A 43 12.98 11.21 -18.68
N GLY A 44 13.65 12.02 -17.86
CA GLY A 44 14.99 12.56 -18.15
C GLY A 44 15.00 13.63 -19.24
N SER A 45 13.82 14.12 -19.65
CA SER A 45 13.67 15.08 -20.77
C SER A 45 14.14 16.51 -20.46
N GLY A 46 14.31 16.85 -19.17
CA GLY A 46 14.68 18.20 -18.72
C GLY A 46 13.50 19.17 -18.61
N ASP A 47 12.28 18.77 -19.00
CA ASP A 47 11.05 19.54 -18.81
C ASP A 47 10.37 19.18 -17.48
N VAL A 48 10.58 20.03 -16.46
CA VAL A 48 9.99 19.89 -15.13
C VAL A 48 8.45 19.84 -15.16
N ARG A 49 7.80 20.57 -16.08
CA ARG A 49 6.33 20.56 -16.17
C ARG A 49 5.84 19.21 -16.67
N GLN A 50 6.54 18.62 -17.63
CA GLN A 50 6.22 17.29 -18.14
C GLN A 50 6.44 16.22 -17.07
N ASP A 51 7.57 16.29 -16.35
CA ASP A 51 7.88 15.33 -15.29
C ASP A 51 6.87 15.42 -14.13
N ILE A 52 6.46 16.63 -13.71
CA ILE A 52 5.39 16.80 -12.69
C ILE A 52 4.07 16.20 -13.18
N ARG A 53 3.69 16.43 -14.44
CA ARG A 53 2.45 15.85 -14.99
C ARG A 53 2.49 14.32 -14.96
N ALA A 54 3.58 13.73 -15.43
CA ALA A 54 3.76 12.29 -15.44
C ALA A 54 3.74 11.70 -14.03
N MET A 55 4.36 12.37 -13.05
CA MET A 55 4.30 11.97 -11.64
C MET A 55 2.85 11.94 -11.13
N VAL A 56 2.09 13.02 -11.36
CA VAL A 56 0.68 13.11 -10.91
C VAL A 56 -0.20 12.06 -11.58
N GLU A 57 0.00 11.80 -12.87
CA GLU A 57 -0.75 10.78 -13.61
C GLU A 57 -0.45 9.37 -13.11
N THR A 58 0.82 9.05 -12.83
CA THR A 58 1.22 7.78 -12.23
C THR A 58 0.61 7.60 -10.84
N THR A 59 0.71 8.62 -9.98
CA THR A 59 0.08 8.58 -8.65
C THR A 59 -1.43 8.43 -8.77
N ARG A 60 -2.08 9.15 -9.67
CA ARG A 60 -3.53 9.00 -9.89
C ARG A 60 -3.89 7.58 -10.29
N ALA A 61 -3.17 7.00 -11.26
CA ALA A 61 -3.42 5.64 -11.74
C ALA A 61 -3.27 4.61 -10.61
N MET A 62 -2.24 4.76 -9.77
CA MET A 62 -2.05 3.94 -8.57
C MET A 62 -3.26 4.05 -7.62
N PHE A 63 -3.70 5.26 -7.29
CA PHE A 63 -4.82 5.48 -6.36
C PHE A 63 -6.19 5.09 -6.94
N ASP A 64 -6.32 5.01 -8.27
CA ASP A 64 -7.54 4.54 -8.93
C ASP A 64 -7.66 3.00 -8.95
N ARG A 65 -6.62 2.25 -8.56
CA ARG A 65 -6.67 0.79 -8.41
C ARG A 65 -7.72 0.39 -7.35
N PRO A 66 -8.64 -0.55 -7.64
CA PRO A 66 -9.71 -0.94 -6.72
C PRO A 66 -9.22 -1.37 -5.34
N GLU A 67 -8.12 -2.13 -5.29
CA GLU A 67 -7.50 -2.60 -4.05
C GLU A 67 -6.96 -1.45 -3.19
N VAL A 68 -6.38 -0.41 -3.81
CA VAL A 68 -5.88 0.79 -3.13
C VAL A 68 -7.05 1.59 -2.56
N ARG A 69 -8.10 1.80 -3.37
CA ARG A 69 -9.31 2.52 -2.93
C ARG A 69 -9.99 1.88 -1.72
N VAL A 70 -10.02 0.56 -1.67
CA VAL A 70 -10.64 -0.19 -0.56
C VAL A 70 -9.74 -0.20 0.67
N ALA A 71 -8.44 -0.40 0.51
CA ALA A 71 -7.53 -0.59 1.64
C ALA A 71 -7.06 0.73 2.29
N LEU A 72 -6.85 1.78 1.50
CA LEU A 72 -6.18 3.00 1.94
C LEU A 72 -6.90 3.73 3.08
N PRO A 73 -8.24 3.94 3.07
CA PRO A 73 -8.91 4.62 4.19
C PRO A 73 -8.74 3.87 5.51
N GLY A 74 -8.78 2.53 5.48
CA GLY A 74 -8.53 1.70 6.65
C GLY A 74 -7.09 1.77 7.13
N LEU A 75 -6.13 1.82 6.20
CA LEU A 75 -4.72 1.99 6.51
C LEU A 75 -4.45 3.33 7.21
N ILE A 76 -5.00 4.43 6.68
CA ILE A 76 -4.88 5.76 7.29
C ILE A 76 -5.47 5.78 8.70
N ALA A 77 -6.65 5.17 8.88
CA ALA A 77 -7.29 5.09 10.19
C ALA A 77 -6.46 4.27 11.19
N ASP A 78 -5.88 3.15 10.76
CA ASP A 78 -5.01 2.32 11.58
C ASP A 78 -3.71 3.07 11.96
N THR A 79 -3.10 3.83 11.04
CA THR A 79 -1.88 4.63 11.31
C THR A 79 -2.17 5.78 12.26
N VAL A 80 -3.26 6.51 12.09
CA VAL A 80 -3.63 7.62 13.01
C VAL A 80 -3.91 7.09 14.42
N ALA A 81 -4.39 5.84 14.55
CA ALA A 81 -4.66 5.21 15.83
C ALA A 81 -3.42 4.63 16.53
N ASP A 82 -2.28 4.52 15.82
CA ASP A 82 -1.02 3.98 16.34
C ASP A 82 0.06 5.09 16.36
N PRO A 83 0.28 5.76 17.50
CA PRO A 83 1.16 6.93 17.59
C PRO A 83 2.67 6.63 17.46
N GLU A 84 3.06 5.36 17.37
CA GLU A 84 4.48 4.95 17.19
C GLU A 84 4.83 4.53 15.76
N VAL A 85 3.90 4.65 14.81
CA VAL A 85 4.14 4.53 13.37
C VAL A 85 4.41 5.89 12.74
#